data_AF-A0A8S3F0M0-F1
#
_entry.id   AF-A0A8S3F0M0-F1
#
_cell.length_a   1.000
_cell.length_b   1.000
_cell.length_c   1.000
_cell.angle_alpha   90.00
_cell.angle_beta   90.00
_cell.angle_gamma   90.00
#
_symmetry.space_group_name_H-M   'P 1'
#
loop_
_entity.id
_entity.type
_entity.pdbx_description
1 polymer ?
#
loop_
_entity_poly.entity_id
_entity_poly.type
_entity_poly.pdbx_seq_one_letter_code
_entity_poly.pdbx_strand_id
1 'polypeptide(L)'
;PGTCDRVFEAIDKPIPGKVECELCGLKFCFQCSLSYHAPASCDIMRNWFKKCRDDSETANYISANTKDCPKCKVCIEKNGGCNHMSCFSCNHHFCWMCIGDWKTHENNYYECSKYRGQPQSQLETIQSRAREALKKYLHYFERWDNHQRSLKLEEQTRAKLLEKIEQNINAQNGTYIDWQYLEKAADSLAK
;
A
#
# COMPACT_ATOMS: atom_id res chain seq x y z
N PRO A 1 19.90 2.46 13.22
CA PRO A 1 19.62 1.96 11.87
C PRO A 1 19.60 3.14 10.87
N GLY A 2 20.72 3.46 10.22
CA GLY A 2 20.77 4.74 9.49
C GLY A 2 22.00 5.10 8.66
N THR A 3 23.01 4.24 8.52
CA THR A 3 24.17 4.56 7.65
C THR A 3 24.66 3.28 6.99
N CYS A 4 24.02 2.91 5.88
CA CYS A 4 24.56 1.90 4.99
C CYS A 4 25.48 2.63 4.01
N ASP A 5 26.80 2.45 4.15
CA ASP A 5 27.80 3.15 3.35
C ASP A 5 28.20 2.38 2.08
N ARG A 6 27.46 1.31 1.73
CA ARG A 6 27.68 0.58 0.48
C ARG A 6 27.30 1.44 -0.72
N VAL A 7 28.22 1.53 -1.66
CA VAL A 7 28.03 2.17 -2.96
C VAL A 7 27.87 1.09 -4.03
N PHE A 8 26.98 1.33 -4.98
CA PHE A 8 26.77 0.46 -6.14
C PHE A 8 27.23 1.22 -7.39
N GLU A 9 28.15 0.62 -8.13
CA GLU A 9 28.70 1.21 -9.36
C GLU A 9 28.15 0.48 -10.59
N ALA A 10 27.83 1.24 -11.63
CA ALA A 10 27.38 0.72 -12.91
C ALA A 10 28.58 0.63 -13.86
N ILE A 11 28.82 -0.54 -14.45
CA ILE A 11 29.85 -0.68 -15.50
C ILE A 11 29.40 0.03 -16.78
N ASP A 12 28.10 -0.05 -17.08
CA ASP A 12 27.45 0.57 -18.24
C ASP A 12 26.41 1.61 -17.82
N LYS A 13 25.81 2.29 -18.80
CA LYS A 13 24.68 3.20 -18.54
C LYS A 13 23.58 2.46 -17.75
N PRO A 14 23.17 2.96 -16.57
CA PRO A 14 22.25 2.25 -15.71
C PRO A 14 20.87 2.11 -16.36
N ILE A 15 20.36 0.88 -16.36
CA ILE A 15 19.02 0.52 -16.82
C ILE A 15 18.07 0.34 -15.63
N PRO A 16 16.76 0.54 -15.81
CA PRO A 16 15.80 0.28 -14.75
C PRO A 16 15.82 -1.20 -14.35
N GLY A 17 16.08 -1.47 -13.08
CA GLY A 17 16.21 -2.82 -12.55
C GLY A 17 16.26 -2.81 -11.02
N LYS A 18 15.85 -3.92 -10.40
CA LYS A 18 15.89 -4.10 -8.95
C LYS A 18 17.33 -4.38 -8.52
N VAL A 19 17.82 -3.58 -7.58
CA VAL A 19 19.04 -3.88 -6.82
C VAL A 19 18.67 -3.99 -5.35
N GLU A 20 19.28 -4.95 -4.66
CA GLU A 20 19.05 -5.22 -3.24
C GLU A 20 20.39 -5.20 -2.51
N CYS A 21 20.50 -4.37 -1.47
CA CYS A 21 21.70 -4.33 -0.64
C CYS A 21 21.70 -5.49 0.34
N GLU A 22 22.66 -6.40 0.22
CA GLU A 22 22.75 -7.58 1.11
C GLU A 22 23.08 -7.21 2.58
N LEU A 23 23.63 -6.02 2.83
CA LEU A 23 23.95 -5.57 4.19
C LEU A 23 22.70 -5.07 4.95
N CYS A 24 21.86 -4.29 4.27
CA CYS A 24 20.74 -3.57 4.91
C CYS A 24 19.36 -3.94 4.36
N GLY A 25 19.28 -4.79 3.33
CA GLY A 25 18.05 -5.21 2.68
C GLY A 25 17.36 -4.14 1.82
N LEU A 26 17.96 -2.95 1.66
CA LEU A 26 17.35 -1.86 0.88
C LEU A 26 17.20 -2.28 -0.59
N LYS A 27 15.98 -2.19 -1.11
CA LYS A 27 15.63 -2.48 -2.50
C LYS A 27 15.33 -1.20 -3.26
N PHE A 28 16.08 -0.92 -4.31
CA PHE A 28 15.93 0.32 -5.09
C PHE A 28 16.07 0.06 -6.59
N CYS A 29 15.59 1.01 -7.38
CA CYS A 29 15.77 1.03 -8.83
C CYS A 29 17.14 1.61 -9.16
N PHE A 30 17.96 0.85 -9.88
CA PHE A 30 19.33 1.25 -10.17
C PHE A 30 19.45 2.53 -11.03
N GLN A 31 18.48 2.77 -11.91
CA GLN A 31 18.48 3.94 -12.79
C GLN A 31 18.07 5.24 -12.07
N CYS A 32 17.04 5.20 -11.22
CA CYS A 32 16.45 6.42 -10.65
C CYS A 32 16.69 6.58 -9.15
N SER A 33 17.29 5.59 -8.50
CA SER A 33 17.59 5.55 -7.05
C SER A 33 16.37 5.63 -6.12
N LEU A 34 15.14 5.60 -6.66
CA LEU A 34 13.92 5.47 -5.87
C LEU A 34 13.75 4.02 -5.41
N SER A 35 12.88 3.79 -4.41
CA SER A 35 12.43 2.43 -4.05
C SER A 35 12.02 1.66 -5.30
N TYR A 36 12.34 0.36 -5.34
CA TYR A 36 12.02 -0.45 -6.52
C TYR A 36 10.50 -0.41 -6.79
N HIS A 37 10.13 -0.07 -8.02
CA HIS A 37 8.79 0.46 -8.32
C HIS A 37 8.12 -0.24 -9.51
N ALA A 38 8.48 -1.49 -9.80
CA ALA A 38 7.71 -2.28 -10.74
C ALA A 38 6.25 -2.42 -10.23
N PRO A 39 5.23 -2.33 -11.11
CA PRO A 39 5.33 -2.32 -12.58
C PRO A 39 5.50 -0.93 -13.22
N ALA A 40 5.55 0.15 -12.44
CA ALA A 40 5.67 1.51 -12.98
C ALA A 40 7.07 1.81 -13.53
N SER A 41 7.16 2.65 -14.56
CA SER A 41 8.44 3.14 -15.09
C SER A 41 9.03 4.25 -14.22
N CYS A 42 10.34 4.49 -14.36
CA CYS A 42 11.03 5.58 -13.67
C CYS A 42 10.39 6.96 -13.94
N ASP A 43 9.94 7.21 -15.16
CA ASP A 43 9.30 8.48 -15.54
C ASP A 43 7.94 8.67 -14.86
N ILE A 44 7.12 7.60 -14.81
CA ILE A 44 5.83 7.63 -14.12
C ILE A 44 6.04 7.94 -12.64
N MET A 45 6.98 7.26 -11.98
CA MET A 45 7.26 7.47 -10.56
C MET A 45 7.80 8.87 -10.27
N ARG A 46 8.72 9.39 -11.09
CA ARG A 46 9.21 10.77 -10.95
C ARG A 46 8.08 11.78 -11.06
N ASN A 47 7.20 11.63 -12.05
CA ASN A 47 6.04 12.51 -12.23
C ASN A 47 5.03 12.38 -11.09
N TRP A 48 4.80 11.16 -10.59
CA TRP A 48 3.93 10.89 -9.45
C TRP A 48 4.44 11.61 -8.19
N PHE A 49 5.71 11.44 -7.84
CA PHE A 49 6.29 12.11 -6.67
C PHE A 49 6.29 13.63 -6.80
N LYS A 50 6.56 14.16 -8.00
CA LYS A 50 6.42 15.60 -8.25
C LYS A 50 4.99 16.06 -7.98
N LYS A 51 4.00 15.36 -8.53
CA LYS A 51 2.58 15.69 -8.30
C LYS A 51 2.17 15.60 -6.84
N CYS A 52 2.62 14.58 -6.11
CA CYS A 52 2.36 14.44 -4.67
C CYS A 52 2.96 15.59 -3.85
N ARG A 53 4.13 16.11 -4.25
CA ARG A 53 4.74 17.29 -3.63
C ARG A 53 3.94 18.55 -3.92
N ASP A 54 3.53 18.73 -5.17
CA ASP A 54 2.83 19.94 -5.62
C ASP A 54 1.40 20.02 -5.05
N ASP A 55 0.73 18.88 -4.86
CA ASP A 55 -0.68 18.79 -4.39
C ASP A 55 -0.82 18.31 -2.93
N SER A 56 0.23 18.41 -2.11
CA SER A 56 0.31 17.74 -0.79
C SER A 56 -0.81 18.15 0.18
N GLU A 57 -1.27 19.40 0.16
CA GLU A 57 -2.32 19.86 1.08
C GLU A 57 -3.69 19.23 0.81
N THR A 58 -4.06 19.09 -0.47
CA THR A 58 -5.34 18.45 -0.86
C THR A 58 -5.31 16.95 -0.59
N ALA A 59 -4.13 16.35 -0.75
CA ALA A 59 -3.91 14.92 -0.58
C ALA A 59 -3.88 14.51 0.90
N ASN A 60 -3.27 15.34 1.76
CA ASN A 60 -3.17 15.10 3.21
C ASN A 60 -4.54 15.16 3.92
N TYR A 61 -5.48 15.98 3.46
CA TYR A 61 -6.82 16.09 4.07
C TYR A 61 -7.66 14.80 3.96
N ILE A 62 -7.42 13.96 2.94
CA ILE A 62 -8.21 12.75 2.67
C ILE A 62 -7.73 11.54 3.48
N SER A 63 -6.49 11.62 3.95
CA SER A 63 -5.84 10.57 4.72
C SER A 63 -6.40 10.49 6.15
N ALA A 64 -7.51 9.78 6.33
CA ALA A 64 -8.05 9.46 7.64
C ALA A 64 -7.55 8.09 8.12
N ASN A 65 -7.01 8.03 9.34
CA ASN A 65 -6.70 6.76 10.02
C ASN A 65 -7.98 6.07 10.53
N THR A 66 -9.09 6.80 10.55
CA THR A 66 -10.39 6.34 10.97
C THR A 66 -11.41 6.49 9.84
N LYS A 67 -12.34 5.55 9.74
CA LYS A 67 -13.49 5.62 8.83
C LYS A 67 -14.72 5.04 9.51
N ASP A 68 -15.90 5.51 9.13
CA ASP A 68 -17.15 5.01 9.71
C ASP A 68 -17.63 3.73 9.03
N CYS A 69 -18.19 2.82 9.82
CA CYS A 69 -18.84 1.62 9.30
C CYS A 69 -19.97 2.01 8.31
N PRO A 70 -20.02 1.47 7.09
CA PRO A 70 -21.07 1.82 6.13
C PRO A 70 -22.48 1.50 6.63
N LYS A 71 -22.61 0.47 7.49
CA LYS A 71 -23.89 -0.04 8.01
C LYS A 71 -24.35 0.67 9.29
N CYS A 72 -23.54 0.68 10.36
CA CYS A 72 -23.95 1.21 11.67
C CYS A 72 -23.30 2.56 12.05
N LYS A 73 -22.45 3.12 11.19
CA LYS A 73 -21.78 4.42 11.38
C LYS A 73 -20.86 4.54 12.60
N VAL A 74 -20.53 3.44 13.27
CA VAL A 74 -19.49 3.45 14.31
C VAL A 74 -18.14 3.78 13.67
N CYS A 75 -17.35 4.64 14.32
CA CYS A 75 -16.00 4.97 13.91
C CYS A 75 -15.09 3.74 14.09
N ILE A 76 -14.30 3.41 13.06
CA ILE A 76 -13.37 2.28 13.04
C ILE A 76 -11.97 2.81 12.73
N GLU A 77 -10.99 2.42 13.53
CA GLU A 77 -9.56 2.65 13.26
C GLU A 77 -8.95 1.43 12.58
N LYS A 78 -8.09 1.65 11.59
CA LYS A 78 -7.39 0.57 10.90
C LYS A 78 -6.24 0.04 11.75
N ASN A 79 -6.25 -1.24 12.08
CA ASN A 79 -5.28 -1.89 12.97
C ASN A 79 -4.40 -2.98 12.30
N GLY A 80 -4.34 -2.99 10.97
CA GLY A 80 -3.55 -3.92 10.15
C GLY A 80 -3.52 -3.48 8.68
N GLY A 81 -2.70 -4.13 7.85
CA GLY A 81 -2.58 -3.75 6.43
C GLY A 81 -3.72 -4.26 5.54
N CYS A 82 -4.48 -5.25 6.00
CA CYS A 82 -5.63 -5.80 5.27
C CYS A 82 -6.73 -4.75 5.02
N ASN A 83 -7.26 -4.71 3.80
CA ASN A 83 -8.38 -3.83 3.44
C ASN A 83 -9.76 -4.50 3.65
N HIS A 84 -9.80 -5.80 3.97
CA HIS A 84 -11.02 -6.49 4.38
C HIS A 84 -11.30 -6.18 5.84
N MET A 85 -12.36 -5.43 6.09
CA MET A 85 -12.71 -4.98 7.44
C MET A 85 -14.00 -5.66 7.91
N SER A 86 -14.03 -6.05 9.18
CA SER A 86 -15.23 -6.50 9.86
C SER A 86 -15.57 -5.52 10.98
N CYS A 87 -16.80 -5.01 10.98
CA CYS A 87 -17.24 -4.07 12.00
C CYS A 87 -17.48 -4.79 13.33
N PHE A 88 -16.76 -4.42 14.38
CA PHE A 88 -16.89 -5.01 15.72
C PHE A 88 -18.28 -4.85 16.36
N SER A 89 -19.06 -3.85 15.92
CA SER A 89 -20.38 -3.56 16.49
C SER A 89 -21.51 -4.30 15.78
N CYS A 90 -21.46 -4.45 14.45
CA CYS A 90 -22.57 -5.00 13.67
C CYS A 90 -22.19 -6.19 12.76
N ASN A 91 -20.94 -6.67 12.86
CA ASN A 91 -20.36 -7.77 12.09
C ASN A 91 -20.50 -7.63 10.57
N HIS A 92 -20.65 -6.41 10.05
CA HIS A 92 -20.68 -6.17 8.61
C HIS A 92 -19.26 -6.12 8.05
N HIS A 93 -19.07 -6.84 6.94
CA HIS A 93 -17.79 -6.92 6.24
C HIS A 93 -17.76 -5.94 5.05
N PHE A 94 -16.74 -5.10 4.99
CA PHE A 94 -16.61 -4.07 3.95
C PHE A 94 -15.16 -3.85 3.55
N CYS A 95 -14.97 -3.19 2.40
CA CYS A 95 -13.64 -2.81 1.91
C CYS A 95 -13.23 -1.43 2.45
N TRP A 96 -12.08 -1.34 3.10
CA TRP A 96 -11.55 -0.07 3.65
C TRP A 96 -11.38 1.02 2.59
N MET A 97 -11.08 0.64 1.34
CA MET A 97 -10.81 1.59 0.26
C MET A 97 -12.06 2.22 -0.33
N CYS A 98 -13.09 1.43 -0.62
CA CYS A 98 -14.28 1.92 -1.30
C CYS A 98 -15.51 2.01 -0.40
N ILE A 99 -15.43 1.49 0.83
CA ILE A 99 -16.53 1.45 1.80
C ILE A 99 -17.73 0.62 1.32
N GLY A 100 -17.56 -0.13 0.23
CA GLY A 100 -18.54 -1.08 -0.29
C GLY A 100 -18.51 -2.42 0.43
N ASP A 101 -19.60 -3.18 0.29
CA ASP A 101 -19.76 -4.53 0.83
C ASP A 101 -18.65 -5.45 0.30
N TRP A 102 -18.01 -6.20 1.21
CA TRP A 102 -16.92 -7.10 0.84
C TRP A 102 -17.36 -8.18 -0.16
N LYS A 103 -18.62 -8.64 -0.11
CA LYS A 103 -19.16 -9.66 -1.03
C LYS A 103 -19.02 -9.27 -2.50
N THR A 104 -19.04 -7.96 -2.80
CA THR A 104 -18.87 -7.46 -4.17
C THR A 104 -17.45 -7.66 -4.72
N HIS A 105 -16.48 -7.97 -3.85
CA HIS A 105 -15.09 -8.20 -4.23
C HIS A 105 -14.77 -9.68 -4.48
N GLU A 106 -15.65 -10.62 -4.11
CA GLU A 106 -15.42 -12.07 -4.23
C GLU A 106 -15.08 -12.51 -5.67
N ASN A 107 -15.69 -11.87 -6.67
CA ASN A 107 -15.48 -12.20 -8.08
C ASN A 107 -14.53 -11.24 -8.81
N ASN A 108 -14.18 -10.09 -8.23
CA ASN A 108 -13.32 -9.06 -8.85
C ASN A 108 -12.69 -8.14 -7.79
N TYR A 109 -11.70 -8.64 -7.06
CA TYR A 109 -11.00 -7.90 -5.98
C TYR A 109 -10.48 -6.52 -6.39
N TYR A 110 -10.14 -6.32 -7.67
CA TYR A 110 -9.53 -5.09 -8.18
C TYR A 110 -10.54 -4.11 -8.81
N GLU A 111 -11.83 -4.44 -8.89
CA GLU A 111 -12.80 -3.58 -9.57
C GLU A 111 -12.94 -2.22 -8.86
N CYS A 112 -12.89 -2.22 -7.53
CA CYS A 112 -12.92 -0.98 -6.74
C CYS A 112 -11.68 -0.10 -6.96
N SER A 113 -10.60 -0.64 -7.55
CA SER A 113 -9.39 0.12 -7.86
C SER A 113 -9.49 0.90 -9.16
N LYS A 114 -10.43 0.55 -10.04
CA LYS A 114 -10.66 1.27 -11.30
C LYS A 114 -11.37 2.58 -11.03
N TYR A 115 -10.82 3.68 -11.55
CA TYR A 115 -11.51 4.96 -11.52
C TYR A 115 -12.64 4.96 -12.55
N ARG A 116 -13.87 5.17 -12.09
CA ARG A 116 -15.05 5.33 -12.95
C ARG A 116 -15.42 6.80 -12.99
N GLY A 117 -14.96 7.51 -14.02
CA GLY A 117 -15.31 8.90 -14.26
C GLY A 117 -16.73 9.07 -14.79
N GLN A 118 -17.24 10.30 -14.79
CA GLN A 118 -18.50 10.61 -15.46
C GLN A 118 -18.30 10.62 -16.99
N PRO A 119 -19.31 10.21 -17.79
CA PRO A 119 -19.23 10.31 -19.24
C PRO A 119 -19.03 11.76 -19.66
N GLN A 120 -18.06 12.00 -20.55
CA GLN A 120 -17.78 13.35 -20.99
C GLN A 120 -18.95 13.88 -21.83
N SER A 121 -19.58 14.97 -21.37
CA SER A 121 -20.62 15.65 -22.14
C SER A 121 -20.00 16.65 -23.12
N GLN A 122 -20.69 16.95 -24.22
CA GLN A 122 -20.21 17.93 -25.20
C GLN A 122 -20.12 19.38 -24.65
N LEU A 123 -20.75 19.65 -23.49
CA LEU A 123 -20.81 20.96 -22.84
C LEU A 123 -19.82 21.11 -21.66
N GLU A 124 -18.79 20.26 -21.58
CA GLU A 124 -17.81 20.33 -20.50
C GLU A 124 -17.06 21.67 -20.45
N THR A 125 -17.09 22.32 -19.29
CA THR A 125 -16.34 23.54 -19.01
C THR A 125 -14.90 23.21 -18.58
N ILE A 126 -13.99 24.19 -18.66
CA ILE A 126 -12.62 24.03 -18.15
C ILE A 126 -12.63 23.64 -16.67
N GLN A 127 -13.56 24.22 -15.89
CA GLN A 127 -13.72 23.92 -14.46
C GLN A 127 -14.17 22.48 -14.22
N SER A 128 -15.10 21.94 -15.02
CA SER A 128 -15.56 20.54 -14.85
C SER A 128 -14.43 19.56 -15.14
N ARG A 129 -13.60 19.81 -16.16
CA ARG A 129 -12.42 19.00 -16.48
C ARG A 129 -11.36 19.03 -15.39
N ALA A 130 -11.06 20.22 -14.85
CA ALA A 130 -10.08 20.36 -13.77
C ALA A 130 -10.53 19.61 -12.50
N ARG A 131 -11.83 19.71 -12.14
CA ARG A 131 -12.41 18.99 -11.00
C ARG A 131 -12.35 17.47 -11.21
N GLU A 132 -12.65 16.99 -12.41
CA GLU A 132 -12.60 15.55 -12.72
C GLU A 132 -11.17 15.00 -12.70
N ALA A 133 -10.21 15.77 -13.22
CA ALA A 133 -8.78 15.42 -13.13
C ALA A 133 -8.30 15.34 -11.67
N LEU A 134 -8.75 16.27 -10.81
CA LEU A 134 -8.45 16.26 -9.38
C LEU A 134 -9.06 15.03 -8.70
N LYS A 135 -10.34 14.71 -8.95
CA LYS A 135 -10.98 13.50 -8.40
C LYS A 135 -10.23 12.22 -8.80
N LYS A 136 -9.84 12.11 -10.07
CA LYS A 136 -9.05 10.97 -10.55
C LYS A 136 -7.70 10.88 -9.84
N TYR A 137 -7.01 12.00 -9.66
CA TYR A 137 -5.76 12.01 -8.90
C TYR A 137 -5.97 11.54 -7.46
N LEU A 138 -6.94 12.11 -6.75
CA LEU A 138 -7.21 11.77 -5.35
C LEU A 138 -7.58 10.29 -5.17
N HIS A 139 -8.34 9.72 -6.12
CA HIS A 139 -8.67 8.30 -6.14
C HIS A 139 -7.42 7.40 -6.15
N TYR A 140 -6.44 7.70 -7.01
CA TYR A 140 -5.20 6.91 -7.06
C TYR A 140 -4.25 7.24 -5.91
N PHE A 141 -4.25 8.49 -5.45
CA PHE A 141 -3.45 8.91 -4.31
C PHE A 141 -3.85 8.18 -3.04
N GLU A 142 -5.14 8.15 -2.70
CA GLU A 142 -5.65 7.45 -1.51
C GLU A 142 -5.27 5.97 -1.53
N ARG A 143 -5.30 5.32 -2.69
CA ARG A 143 -4.92 3.90 -2.85
C ARG A 143 -3.43 3.68 -2.65
N TRP A 144 -2.61 4.52 -3.26
CA TRP A 144 -1.16 4.47 -3.11
C TRP A 144 -0.76 4.70 -1.65
N ASP A 145 -1.29 5.76 -1.03
CA ASP A 145 -1.02 6.13 0.36
C ASP A 145 -1.52 5.07 1.36
N ASN A 146 -2.73 4.54 1.17
CA ASN A 146 -3.22 3.41 1.97
C ASN A 146 -2.31 2.19 1.85
N HIS A 147 -1.82 1.86 0.66
CA HIS A 147 -0.91 0.74 0.49
C HIS A 147 0.44 0.99 1.19
N GLN A 148 0.98 2.22 1.13
CA GLN A 148 2.18 2.60 1.89
C GLN A 148 1.98 2.45 3.41
N ARG A 149 0.81 2.83 3.94
CA ARG A 149 0.48 2.61 5.35
C ARG A 149 0.29 1.14 5.69
N SER A 150 -0.40 0.39 4.83
CA SER A 150 -0.60 -1.03 5.00
C SER A 150 0.74 -1.75 5.08
N LEU A 151 1.71 -1.45 4.22
CA LEU A 151 3.05 -2.04 4.28
C LEU A 151 3.73 -1.80 5.64
N LYS A 152 3.65 -0.59 6.19
CA LYS A 152 4.18 -0.29 7.54
C LYS A 152 3.48 -1.10 8.63
N LEU A 153 2.17 -1.31 8.51
CA LEU A 153 1.41 -2.15 9.47
C LEU A 153 1.77 -3.63 9.31
N GLU A 154 2.00 -4.11 8.08
CA GLU A 154 2.44 -5.48 7.83
C GLU A 154 3.85 -5.76 8.36
N GLU A 155 4.76 -4.77 8.33
CA GLU A 155 6.07 -4.88 9.00
C GLU A 155 5.92 -5.10 10.53
N GLN A 156 4.97 -4.39 11.16
CA GLN A 156 4.67 -4.59 12.59
C GLN A 156 4.02 -5.96 12.86
N THR A 157 3.11 -6.39 12.00
CA THR A 157 2.49 -7.73 12.07
C THR A 157 3.55 -8.82 11.94
N ARG A 158 4.49 -8.65 11.00
CA ARG A 158 5.63 -9.55 10.81
C ARG A 158 6.50 -9.64 12.06
N ALA A 159 6.84 -8.51 12.68
CA ALA A 159 7.63 -8.50 13.91
C ALA A 159 6.95 -9.30 15.04
N LYS A 160 5.64 -9.06 15.26
CA LYS A 160 4.84 -9.81 16.25
C LYS A 160 4.74 -11.30 15.93
N LEU A 161 4.67 -11.65 14.64
CA LEU A 161 4.64 -13.05 14.19
C LEU A 161 5.95 -13.76 14.53
N LEU A 162 7.09 -13.13 14.25
CA LEU A 162 8.41 -13.70 14.55
C LEU A 162 8.60 -13.90 16.07
N GLU A 163 8.19 -12.93 16.88
CA GLU A 163 8.20 -13.07 18.35
C GLU A 163 7.35 -14.27 18.80
N LYS A 164 6.15 -14.44 18.23
CA LYS A 164 5.29 -15.57 18.56
C LYS A 164 5.87 -16.92 18.11
N ILE A 165 6.56 -16.96 16.97
CA ILE A 165 7.27 -18.16 16.53
C ILE A 165 8.37 -18.53 17.54
N GLU A 166 9.18 -17.55 17.95
CA GLU A 166 10.23 -17.75 18.95
C GLU A 166 9.67 -18.25 20.30
N GLN A 167 8.56 -17.66 20.77
CA GLN A 167 7.88 -18.13 21.98
C GLN A 167 7.42 -19.59 21.87
N ASN A 168 6.89 -20.02 20.72
CA ASN A 168 6.48 -21.42 20.52
C ASN A 168 7.69 -22.37 20.50
N ILE A 169 8.78 -21.97 19.85
CA ILE A 169 10.03 -22.75 19.84
C ILE A 169 10.58 -22.89 21.27
N ASN A 170 10.63 -21.80 22.03
CA ASN A 170 11.10 -21.79 23.41
C ASN A 170 10.19 -22.62 24.34
N ALA A 171 8.89 -22.64 24.08
CA ALA A 171 7.93 -23.49 24.76
C ALA A 171 7.96 -24.97 24.30
N GLN A 172 8.88 -25.34 23.40
CA GLN A 172 8.98 -26.68 22.80
C GLN A 172 7.75 -27.13 22.00
N ASN A 173 6.91 -26.18 21.57
CA ASN A 173 5.75 -26.41 20.71
C ASN A 173 6.18 -26.44 19.23
N GLY A 174 7.05 -27.39 18.89
CA GLY A 174 7.62 -27.53 17.55
C GLY A 174 8.97 -26.82 17.37
N THR A 175 9.48 -26.90 16.15
CA THR A 175 10.82 -26.45 15.75
C THR A 175 10.74 -25.29 14.77
N TYR A 176 11.87 -24.65 14.47
CA TYR A 176 11.93 -23.59 13.46
C TYR A 176 11.38 -24.04 12.09
N ILE A 177 11.62 -25.29 11.70
CA ILE A 177 11.14 -25.84 10.42
C ILE A 177 9.60 -25.85 10.37
N ASP A 178 8.96 -26.19 11.49
CA ASP A 178 7.50 -26.23 11.60
C ASP A 178 6.88 -24.86 11.40
N TRP A 179 7.61 -23.77 11.68
CA TRP A 179 7.10 -22.40 11.61
C TRP A 179 7.59 -21.60 10.40
N GLN A 180 8.58 -22.11 9.65
CA GLN A 180 9.21 -21.39 8.53
C GLN A 180 8.21 -20.91 7.47
N TYR A 181 7.11 -21.64 7.26
CA TYR A 181 6.09 -21.26 6.28
C TYR A 181 5.39 -19.94 6.65
N LEU A 182 5.22 -19.64 7.95
CA LEU A 182 4.62 -18.39 8.43
C LEU A 182 5.53 -17.20 8.17
N GLU A 183 6.83 -17.36 8.42
CA GLU A 183 7.83 -16.33 8.10
C GLU A 183 7.83 -16.03 6.59
N LYS A 184 7.88 -17.07 5.75
CA LYS A 184 7.83 -16.92 4.28
C LYS A 184 6.53 -16.25 3.80
N ALA A 185 5.40 -16.55 4.44
CA ALA A 185 4.12 -15.91 4.13
C ALA A 185 4.15 -14.42 4.48
N ALA A 186 4.64 -14.06 5.67
CA ALA A 186 4.77 -12.66 6.10
C ALA A 186 5.75 -11.87 5.21
N ASP A 187 6.89 -12.48 4.84
CA ASP A 187 7.85 -11.91 3.90
C ASP A 187 7.27 -11.68 2.50
N SER A 188 6.26 -12.45 2.11
CA SER A 188 5.59 -12.29 0.82
C SER A 188 4.56 -11.17 0.86
N LEU A 189 3.97 -10.91 2.03
CA LEU A 189 2.98 -9.85 2.26
C LEU A 189 3.62 -8.47 2.45
N ALA A 190 4.81 -8.40 3.06
CA ALA A 190 5.53 -7.16 3.35
C ALA A 190 6.44 -6.67 2.20
N LYS A 191 6.08 -6.95 0.93
CA LYS A 191 6.88 -6.62 -0.26
C LYS A 191 6.12 -5.77 -1.27
#